data_AF-A0A7Y7IVV6-F1
#
_entry.id   AF-A0A7Y7IVV6-F1
#
_cell.length_a   1.000
_cell.length_b   1.000
_cell.length_c   1.000
_cell.angle_alpha   90.00
_cell.angle_beta   90.00
_cell.angle_gamma   90.00
#
_symmetry.space_group_name_H-M   'P 1'
#
loop_
_entity.id
_entity.type
_entity.pdbx_description
1 polymer ?
#
loop_
_entity_poly.entity_id
_entity_poly.type
_entity_poly.pdbx_seq_one_letter_code
_entity_poly.pdbx_strand_id
1 'polypeptide(L)'
;MNGFSCRPIGLGVAALLMLAPMAAMAQDEMAQEGVAPQERVTVEGAVQKVPVRYFRADLATEARARILVRRLDRAALEACGDSTAIAEDLRRVIARSACRRDAVMRAVGDVNDPTLYRAVNDFGLPQ
;
A
#
# COMPACT_ATOMS: atom_id res chain seq x y z
N MET A 1 6.72 4.73 -15.56
CA MET A 1 5.93 4.54 -16.80
C MET A 1 5.92 3.04 -17.05
N ASN A 2 4.86 2.36 -16.60
CA ASN A 2 3.69 1.96 -17.39
C ASN A 2 3.91 0.58 -18.01
N GLY A 3 2.99 -0.35 -17.70
CA GLY A 3 2.68 -1.43 -18.63
C GLY A 3 2.58 -2.83 -18.04
N PHE A 4 1.69 -3.07 -17.08
CA PHE A 4 1.12 -4.42 -16.95
C PHE A 4 0.18 -4.66 -18.13
N SER A 5 0.75 -5.22 -19.21
CA SER A 5 -0.02 -5.84 -20.29
C SER A 5 -0.19 -7.32 -19.98
N CYS A 6 -1.39 -7.71 -19.57
CA CYS A 6 -1.83 -9.10 -19.72
C CYS A 6 -2.87 -9.15 -20.85
N ARG A 7 -2.44 -9.71 -21.99
CA ARG A 7 -3.27 -10.01 -23.17
C ARG A 7 -4.33 -11.06 -22.82
N PRO A 8 -5.57 -10.97 -23.34
CA PRO A 8 -6.47 -12.11 -23.37
C PRO A 8 -6.05 -13.05 -24.52
N ILE A 9 -5.64 -14.27 -24.20
CA ILE A 9 -5.55 -15.34 -25.20
C ILE A 9 -6.96 -15.86 -25.41
N GLY A 10 -7.62 -15.34 -26.43
CA GLY A 10 -8.80 -15.96 -27.02
C GLY A 10 -8.37 -17.24 -27.73
N LEU A 11 -8.78 -18.38 -27.21
CA LEU A 11 -8.79 -19.65 -27.93
C LEU A 11 -10.24 -20.04 -28.16
N GLY A 12 -10.73 -19.65 -29.34
CA GLY A 12 -11.95 -20.22 -29.90
C GLY A 12 -11.70 -21.67 -30.25
N VAL A 13 -12.55 -22.56 -29.75
CA VAL A 13 -12.71 -23.91 -30.27
C VAL A 13 -14.18 -24.08 -30.58
N ALA A 14 -14.52 -23.92 -31.85
CA ALA A 14 -15.78 -24.33 -32.42
C ALA A 14 -15.59 -25.70 -33.09
N ALA A 15 -16.29 -26.74 -32.60
CA ALA A 15 -16.77 -27.88 -33.41
C ALA A 15 -17.58 -28.88 -32.55
N LEU A 16 -18.92 -28.71 -32.60
CA LEU A 16 -19.98 -29.72 -32.79
C LEU A 16 -19.68 -31.23 -32.61
N LEU A 17 -20.47 -31.95 -31.80
CA LEU A 17 -21.38 -33.07 -32.19
C LEU A 17 -21.82 -34.00 -31.01
N MET A 18 -23.14 -34.31 -31.00
CA MET A 18 -23.81 -35.59 -30.67
C MET A 18 -24.15 -35.99 -29.19
N LEU A 19 -25.47 -36.10 -28.97
CA LEU A 19 -26.27 -37.16 -28.30
C LEU A 19 -25.64 -38.06 -27.19
N ALA A 20 -26.31 -38.06 -26.03
CA ALA A 20 -26.09 -38.94 -24.86
C ALA A 20 -26.40 -40.43 -25.12
N PRO A 21 -25.84 -41.37 -24.30
CA PRO A 21 -26.61 -41.91 -23.17
C PRO A 21 -25.80 -42.23 -21.88
N MET A 22 -26.55 -42.62 -20.85
CA MET A 22 -26.23 -42.86 -19.44
C MET A 22 -25.33 -44.08 -19.14
N ALA A 23 -24.43 -43.95 -18.16
CA ALA A 23 -24.01 -44.93 -17.12
C ALA A 23 -22.75 -44.39 -16.41
N ALA A 24 -22.88 -43.81 -15.22
CA ALA A 24 -22.63 -44.44 -13.92
C ALA A 24 -21.14 -44.47 -13.48
N MET A 25 -20.91 -44.01 -12.24
CA MET A 25 -19.76 -44.26 -11.35
C MET A 25 -18.52 -43.37 -11.61
N ALA A 26 -17.86 -42.73 -10.64
CA ALA A 26 -17.91 -42.78 -9.18
C ALA A 26 -17.52 -41.40 -8.60
N GLN A 27 -17.93 -41.19 -7.36
CA GLN A 27 -17.73 -39.99 -6.56
C GLN A 27 -16.26 -39.88 -6.13
N ASP A 28 -15.66 -38.70 -6.29
CA ASP A 28 -14.58 -38.26 -5.41
C ASP A 28 -14.99 -36.92 -4.80
N GLU A 29 -15.67 -37.07 -3.67
CA GLU A 29 -16.08 -36.05 -2.74
C GLU A 29 -14.84 -35.62 -1.94
N MET A 30 -14.03 -34.75 -2.53
CA MET A 30 -12.92 -34.11 -1.82
C MET A 30 -13.36 -32.72 -1.39
N ALA A 31 -14.01 -32.71 -0.23
CA ALA A 31 -13.95 -31.65 0.77
C ALA A 31 -14.00 -30.21 0.24
N GLN A 32 -15.22 -29.68 0.11
CA GLN A 32 -15.42 -28.25 0.30
C GLN A 32 -15.15 -27.95 1.78
N GLU A 33 -13.90 -27.57 2.09
CA GLU A 33 -13.64 -26.75 3.28
C GLU A 33 -14.51 -25.50 3.15
N GLY A 34 -15.60 -25.49 3.91
CA GLY A 34 -16.41 -24.31 4.10
C GLY A 34 -15.53 -23.21 4.66
N VAL A 35 -15.05 -22.33 3.77
CA VAL A 35 -14.50 -21.04 4.16
C VAL A 35 -15.66 -20.31 4.83
N ALA A 36 -15.67 -20.34 6.16
CA ALA A 36 -16.54 -19.53 6.98
C ALA A 36 -16.51 -18.09 6.43
N PRO A 37 -17.63 -17.35 6.49
CA PRO A 37 -17.63 -15.94 6.11
C PRO A 37 -16.44 -15.26 6.80
N GLN A 38 -15.51 -14.74 5.99
CA GLN A 38 -14.46 -13.86 6.50
C GLN A 38 -15.19 -12.66 7.07
N GLU A 39 -15.51 -12.73 8.37
CA GLU A 39 -15.91 -11.60 9.16
C GLU A 39 -14.81 -10.56 8.92
N ARG A 40 -15.16 -9.47 8.25
CA ARG A 40 -14.23 -8.36 8.08
C ARG A 40 -13.88 -7.96 9.49
N VAL A 41 -12.70 -8.34 9.95
CA VAL A 41 -12.12 -7.78 11.15
C VAL A 41 -11.90 -6.32 10.83
N THR A 42 -12.92 -5.51 11.07
CA THR A 42 -12.77 -4.07 11.19
C THR A 42 -12.01 -3.90 12.49
N VAL A 43 -10.69 -3.92 12.38
CA VAL A 43 -9.85 -3.36 13.42
C VAL A 43 -10.29 -1.90 13.48
N GLU A 44 -11.19 -1.56 14.40
CA GLU A 44 -11.42 -0.18 14.86
C GLU A 44 -10.15 0.27 15.62
N GLY A 45 -9.02 0.17 14.94
CA GLY A 45 -7.77 0.75 15.37
C GLY A 45 -7.92 2.23 15.14
N ALA A 46 -7.85 3.01 16.21
CA ALA A 46 -7.80 4.45 16.11
C ALA A 46 -6.69 4.83 15.11
N VAL A 47 -7.06 5.46 14.00
CA VAL A 47 -6.09 5.96 13.02
C VAL A 47 -5.34 7.10 13.67
N GLN A 48 -4.08 6.87 14.02
CA GLN A 48 -3.21 7.91 14.54
C GLN A 48 -2.99 8.98 13.47
N LYS A 49 -3.19 10.25 13.82
CA LYS A 49 -3.06 11.40 12.91
C LYS A 49 -2.15 12.44 13.56
N VAL A 50 -1.01 12.68 12.92
CA VAL A 50 -0.07 13.71 13.35
C VAL A 50 -0.17 14.90 12.38
N PRO A 51 -0.67 16.08 12.80
CA PRO A 51 -0.86 17.21 11.90
C PRO A 51 0.48 17.87 11.56
N VAL A 52 0.76 18.03 10.26
CA VAL A 52 1.93 18.78 9.78
C VAL A 52 1.46 20.06 9.10
N ARG A 53 1.73 21.20 9.73
CA ARG A 53 1.48 22.50 9.12
C ARG A 53 2.54 22.77 8.06
N TYR A 54 2.12 23.31 6.91
CA TYR A 54 3.01 23.75 5.86
C TYR A 54 2.44 24.99 5.16
N PHE A 55 3.32 25.73 4.49
CA PHE A 55 2.95 26.89 3.70
C PHE A 55 3.26 26.64 2.23
N ARG A 56 2.59 27.34 1.32
CA ARG A 56 2.92 27.29 -0.12
C ARG A 56 4.38 27.68 -0.39
N ALA A 57 4.94 28.58 0.43
CA ALA A 57 6.35 28.97 0.35
C ALA A 57 7.33 27.82 0.66
N ASP A 58 6.89 26.76 1.35
CA ASP A 58 7.68 25.54 1.58
C ASP A 58 7.84 24.72 0.28
N LEU A 59 6.92 24.89 -0.68
CA LEU A 59 6.90 24.20 -1.97
C LEU A 59 7.54 25.01 -3.11
N ALA A 60 7.94 26.26 -2.83
CA ALA A 60 8.44 27.19 -3.85
C ALA A 60 9.80 26.77 -4.43
N THR A 61 10.61 26.03 -3.67
CA THR A 61 11.91 25.51 -4.12
C THR A 61 12.10 24.09 -3.61
N GLU A 62 12.87 23.31 -4.34
CA GLU A 62 13.21 21.92 -3.95
C GLU A 62 13.92 21.86 -2.60
N ALA A 63 14.79 22.83 -2.31
CA ALA A 63 15.48 22.92 -1.02
C ALA A 63 14.50 23.10 0.15
N ARG A 64 13.45 23.91 -0.03
CA ARG A 64 12.41 24.08 0.99
C ARG A 64 11.47 22.89 1.05
N ALA A 65 11.15 22.27 -0.09
CA ALA A 65 10.34 21.07 -0.13
C ALA A 65 11.03 19.92 0.61
N ARG A 66 12.36 19.79 0.52
CA ARG A 66 13.15 18.84 1.34
C ARG A 66 12.98 19.06 2.85
N ILE A 67 12.79 20.30 3.30
CA ILE A 67 12.51 20.58 4.72
C ILE A 67 11.12 20.04 5.07
N LEU A 68 10.12 20.27 4.22
CA LEU A 68 8.78 19.69 4.40
C LEU A 68 8.83 18.16 4.43
N VAL A 69 9.57 17.50 3.53
CA VAL A 69 9.74 16.03 3.53
C VAL A 69 10.27 15.53 4.88
N ARG A 70 11.29 16.19 5.46
CA ARG A 70 11.81 15.80 6.78
C ARG A 70 10.76 15.91 7.89
N ARG A 71 9.91 16.95 7.85
CA ARG A 71 8.82 17.09 8.83
C ARG A 71 7.76 16.00 8.65
N LEU A 72 7.43 15.66 7.40
CA LEU A 72 6.51 14.56 7.10
C LEU A 72 7.08 13.21 7.55
N ASP A 73 8.36 12.94 7.32
CA ASP A 73 9.04 11.72 7.80
C ASP A 73 9.03 11.63 9.32
N ARG A 74 9.31 12.75 10.02
CA ARG A 74 9.21 12.79 11.49
C ARG A 74 7.80 12.51 11.99
N ALA A 75 6.80 13.12 11.38
CA ALA A 75 5.39 12.89 11.74
C ALA A 75 4.95 11.45 11.44
N ALA A 76 5.45 10.85 10.35
CA ALA A 76 5.21 9.45 10.02
C ALA A 76 5.83 8.51 11.06
N LEU A 77 7.06 8.78 11.52
CA LEU A 77 7.67 8.01 12.61
C LEU A 77 6.79 8.07 13.88
N GLU A 78 6.34 9.26 14.27
CA GLU A 78 5.49 9.46 15.44
C GLU A 78 4.13 8.74 15.31
N ALA A 79 3.49 8.83 14.14
CA ALA A 79 2.26 8.10 13.85
C ALA A 79 2.44 6.57 13.90
N CYS A 80 3.64 6.09 13.57
CA CYS A 80 4.02 4.68 13.62
C CYS A 80 4.56 4.22 15.00
N GLY A 81 4.47 5.08 16.03
CA GLY A 81 4.81 4.72 17.40
C GLY A 81 6.24 5.11 17.83
N ASP A 82 6.97 5.88 17.03
CA ASP A 82 8.21 6.51 17.50
C ASP A 82 7.89 7.50 18.63
N SER A 83 8.58 7.35 19.76
CA SER A 83 8.47 8.26 20.89
C SER A 83 9.80 8.35 21.62
N THR A 84 9.98 9.36 22.47
CA THR A 84 11.23 9.55 23.22
C THR A 84 11.51 8.41 24.20
N ALA A 85 10.50 7.62 24.55
CA ALA A 85 10.56 6.57 25.56
C ALA A 85 10.99 5.18 25.04
N ILE A 86 11.11 4.98 23.71
CA ILE A 86 11.46 3.67 23.16
C ILE A 86 12.96 3.52 22.90
N ALA A 87 13.45 2.27 22.97
CA ALA A 87 14.84 1.92 22.69
C ALA A 87 15.22 2.23 21.23
N GLU A 88 16.49 2.61 21.00
CA GLU A 88 17.02 2.95 19.68
C GLU A 88 16.85 1.83 18.65
N ASP A 89 16.93 0.56 19.08
CA ASP A 89 16.69 -0.58 18.19
C ASP A 89 15.27 -0.61 17.64
N LEU A 90 14.29 -0.30 18.49
CA LEU A 90 12.89 -0.23 18.06
C LEU A 90 12.66 0.94 17.12
N ARG A 91 13.30 2.10 17.36
CA ARG A 91 13.27 3.24 16.43
C ARG A 91 13.81 2.87 15.06
N ARG A 92 14.92 2.11 15.01
CA ARG A 92 15.49 1.61 13.74
C ARG A 92 14.56 0.63 13.01
N VAL A 93 13.80 -0.17 13.75
CA VAL A 93 12.77 -1.05 13.15
C VAL A 93 11.62 -0.22 12.59
N ILE A 94 11.09 0.75 13.33
CA ILE A 94 10.04 1.66 12.87
C ILE A 94 10.52 2.45 11.64
N ALA A 95 11.76 2.94 11.66
CA ALA A 95 12.36 3.65 10.55
C ALA A 95 12.47 2.81 9.27
N ARG A 96 12.50 1.47 9.34
CA ARG A 96 12.50 0.59 8.17
C ARG A 96 11.13 0.01 7.85
N SER A 97 10.11 0.31 8.65
CA SER A 97 8.77 -0.26 8.52
C SER A 97 8.05 0.18 7.25
N ALA A 98 7.08 -0.62 6.81
CA ALA A 98 6.12 -0.21 5.79
C ALA A 98 5.24 0.95 6.28
N CYS A 99 4.87 0.95 7.57
CA CYS A 99 4.07 2.02 8.18
C CYS A 99 4.64 3.41 7.89
N ARG A 100 5.94 3.61 8.15
CA ARG A 100 6.60 4.91 7.89
C ARG A 100 6.52 5.28 6.40
N ARG A 101 6.87 4.34 5.52
CA ARG A 101 6.89 4.57 4.06
C ARG A 101 5.49 4.94 3.55
N ASP A 102 4.49 4.16 3.91
CA ASP A 102 3.10 4.40 3.48
C ASP A 102 2.55 5.71 4.06
N ALA A 103 2.89 6.04 5.31
CA ALA A 103 2.48 7.28 5.94
C ALA A 103 3.08 8.51 5.23
N VAL A 104 4.37 8.47 4.86
CA VAL A 104 4.99 9.56 4.09
C VAL A 104 4.37 9.64 2.69
N MET A 105 4.23 8.52 1.98
CA MET A 105 3.68 8.52 0.62
C MET A 105 2.23 9.01 0.58
N ARG A 106 1.42 8.64 1.58
CA ARG A 106 0.06 9.19 1.73
C ARG A 106 0.09 10.70 1.97
N ALA A 107 0.90 11.19 2.91
CA ALA A 107 0.98 12.61 3.18
C ALA A 107 1.49 13.45 1.99
N VAL A 108 2.43 12.90 1.21
CA VAL A 108 2.91 13.51 -0.04
C VAL A 108 1.79 13.52 -1.08
N GLY A 109 1.03 12.43 -1.18
CA GLY A 109 -0.17 12.32 -2.01
C GLY A 109 -1.23 13.37 -1.67
N ASP A 110 -1.46 13.62 -0.38
CA ASP A 110 -2.44 14.61 0.11
C ASP A 110 -2.04 16.05 -0.25
N VAL A 111 -0.74 16.37 -0.25
CA VAL A 111 -0.24 17.70 -0.67
C VAL A 111 -0.32 17.86 -2.19
N ASN A 112 -0.10 16.77 -2.93
CA ASN A 112 -0.20 16.69 -4.39
C ASN A 112 0.57 17.80 -5.14
N ASP A 113 1.86 17.98 -4.82
CA ASP A 113 2.71 19.00 -5.44
C ASP A 113 3.95 18.37 -6.12
N PRO A 114 4.23 18.68 -7.40
CA PRO A 114 5.35 18.08 -8.13
C PRO A 114 6.73 18.41 -7.55
N THR A 115 6.88 19.55 -6.87
CA THR A 115 8.13 19.90 -6.19
C THR A 115 8.34 19.03 -4.95
N LEU A 116 7.27 18.68 -4.25
CA LEU A 116 7.33 17.76 -3.11
C LEU A 116 7.68 16.34 -3.56
N TYR A 117 7.05 15.84 -4.62
CA TYR A 117 7.38 14.51 -5.18
C TYR A 117 8.85 14.39 -5.58
N ARG A 118 9.41 15.41 -6.23
CA ARG A 118 10.84 15.45 -6.56
C ARG A 118 11.71 15.41 -5.29
N ALA A 119 11.37 16.23 -4.30
CA ALA A 119 12.10 16.26 -3.04
C ALA A 119 12.07 14.91 -2.28
N VAL A 120 10.97 14.15 -2.36
CA VAL A 120 10.83 12.82 -1.76
C VAL A 120 11.75 11.80 -2.43
N ASN A 121 11.83 11.83 -3.77
CA ASN A 121 12.70 10.95 -4.54
C ASN A 121 14.17 11.16 -4.18
N ASP A 122 14.58 12.42 -4.00
CA ASP A 122 15.94 12.78 -3.58
C ASP A 122 16.23 12.41 -2.12
N PHE A 123 15.19 12.36 -1.27
CA PHE A 123 15.32 12.01 0.14
C PHE A 123 15.60 10.51 0.36
N GLY A 124 15.47 9.69 -0.69
CA GLY A 124 15.80 8.26 -0.62
C GLY A 124 14.76 7.40 0.09
N LEU A 125 13.50 7.85 0.11
CA LEU A 125 12.38 6.99 0.53
C LEU A 125 12.09 6.00 -0.62
N PRO A 126 12.17 4.68 -0.39
CA PRO A 126 11.86 3.72 -1.43
C PRO A 126 10.35 3.79 -1.73
N GLN A 127 10.04 3.88 -3.03
CA GLN A 127 8.70 3.80 -3.59
C GLN A 127 8.11 2.39 -3.40
#